data_AF-A0A8J6DMJ5-F1
#
_entry.id   AF-A0A8J6DMJ5-F1
#
_cell.length_a   1.000
_cell.length_b   1.000
_cell.length_c   1.000
_cell.angle_alpha   90.00
_cell.angle_beta   90.00
_cell.angle_gamma   90.00
#
_symmetry.space_group_name_H-M   'P 1'
#
loop_
_entity.id
_entity.type
_entity.pdbx_description
1 polymer ?
#
loop_
_entity_poly.entity_id
_entity_poly.type
_entity_poly.pdbx_seq_one_letter_code
_entity_poly.pdbx_strand_id
1 'polypeptide(L)'
;HLSLVENVQEKPCVFEDNEVDLCQFATLGGVYHLDIFELPPQCKPMKGWIIVEILKEGLHKYIYPPETAEDLEAENAFPPIEVTLQVHENVFFFEDPMVARWDAEGKHWKTHGISNVTYKAKDRLLTFSLETFGPLTLIQDNHVNMPYQSWELTPLGVNKVLLTVTTVFAKIQIQIKENLCMLASLKLNNEEKFSILEGKWMTPVSFITALKEVGLNIFPSGHSHFYVFINYKDALVEMKAYRQMALLSPAFAFGWSRWNLKCNSTRVVFKVSEHLAVEEPTQNPDSTLLMFSDARIQRLKIDEYSEVFSDTIKEETEFHSTLYHMVKDFASEEAMEKISSSSCQFIDSVCHMLLSI
;
A
#
# COMPACT_ATOMS: atom_id res chain seq x y z
N HIS A 1 8.99 -10.89 -13.42
CA HIS A 1 10.24 -10.93 -12.64
C HIS A 1 9.85 -10.62 -11.21
N LEU A 2 9.52 -11.64 -10.42
CA LEU A 2 9.24 -11.47 -8.99
C LEU A 2 10.60 -11.19 -8.35
N SER A 3 10.86 -9.94 -7.99
CA SER A 3 11.91 -9.62 -7.03
C SER A 3 11.51 -10.31 -5.74
N LEU A 4 12.10 -11.49 -5.53
CA LEU A 4 12.15 -12.15 -4.23
C LEU A 4 12.48 -11.07 -3.21
N VAL A 5 11.80 -11.09 -2.06
CA VAL A 5 12.17 -10.26 -0.91
C VAL A 5 13.57 -10.72 -0.51
N GLU A 6 14.58 -10.15 -1.15
CA GLU A 6 15.95 -10.21 -0.68
C GLU A 6 15.90 -9.50 0.67
N ASN A 7 16.30 -10.20 1.72
CA ASN A 7 16.63 -9.56 2.99
C ASN A 7 17.86 -8.68 2.73
N VAL A 8 17.64 -7.51 2.15
CA VAL A 8 18.68 -6.51 1.90
C VAL A 8 19.20 -6.12 3.27
N GLN A 9 20.44 -6.51 3.59
CA GLN A 9 20.98 -6.34 4.94
C GLN A 9 21.31 -4.88 5.28
N GLU A 10 21.35 -4.00 4.27
CA GLU A 10 21.74 -2.59 4.43
C GLU A 10 20.67 -1.67 3.83
N LYS A 11 20.28 -0.64 4.60
CA LYS A 11 19.41 0.43 4.08
C LYS A 11 20.15 1.11 2.92
N PRO A 12 19.58 1.20 1.71
CA PRO A 12 20.32 1.56 0.51
C PRO A 12 20.94 2.97 0.53
N CYS A 13 20.44 3.90 1.36
CA CYS A 13 20.94 5.27 1.41
C CYS A 13 20.95 5.85 2.83
N VAL A 14 21.98 6.65 3.12
CA VAL A 14 21.99 7.65 4.20
C VAL A 14 21.43 8.93 3.58
N PHE A 15 20.36 9.45 4.16
CA PHE A 15 19.67 10.65 3.67
C PHE A 15 20.19 11.88 4.42
N GLU A 16 20.36 12.99 3.71
CA GLU A 16 20.61 14.28 4.35
C GLU A 16 19.36 14.76 5.11
N ASP A 17 19.54 15.67 6.07
CA ASP A 17 18.42 16.31 6.75
C ASP A 17 17.49 16.95 5.71
N ASN A 18 16.22 16.51 5.69
CA ASN A 18 15.14 16.95 4.78
C ASN A 18 15.09 16.33 3.37
N GLU A 19 15.94 15.36 3.04
CA GLU A 19 15.75 14.53 1.84
C GLU A 19 14.59 13.54 2.03
N VAL A 20 13.72 13.44 1.03
CA VAL A 20 12.60 12.49 1.05
C VAL A 20 13.09 11.10 0.63
N ASP A 21 13.04 10.18 1.58
CA ASP A 21 13.29 8.76 1.36
C ASP A 21 12.14 8.12 0.56
N LEU A 22 12.33 7.87 -0.74
CA LEU A 22 11.32 7.25 -1.60
C LEU A 22 11.07 5.76 -1.31
N CYS A 23 11.89 5.12 -0.46
CA CYS A 23 11.56 3.80 0.07
C CYS A 23 10.49 3.90 1.18
N GLN A 24 10.50 4.99 1.93
CA GLN A 24 9.50 5.29 2.96
C GLN A 24 8.26 5.99 2.38
N PHE A 25 8.42 6.97 1.50
CA PHE A 25 7.33 7.83 1.04
C PHE A 25 7.00 7.58 -0.44
N ALA A 26 5.71 7.58 -0.79
CA ALA A 26 5.25 7.62 -2.18
C ALA A 26 4.75 9.01 -2.57
N THR A 27 5.01 9.40 -3.82
CA THR A 27 4.44 10.58 -4.45
C THR A 27 3.01 10.29 -4.92
N LEU A 28 2.06 11.14 -4.54
CA LEU A 28 0.64 10.97 -4.82
C LEU A 28 0.03 12.24 -5.42
N GLY A 29 -0.93 12.09 -6.34
CA GLY A 29 -1.60 13.24 -6.97
C GLY A 29 -0.83 13.91 -8.11
N GLY A 30 0.32 13.37 -8.49
CA GLY A 30 1.15 13.87 -9.58
C GLY A 30 2.04 15.05 -9.18
N VAL A 31 2.63 15.69 -10.19
CA VAL A 31 3.56 16.80 -10.01
C VAL A 31 2.89 18.11 -10.39
N TYR A 32 2.93 19.08 -9.48
CA TYR A 32 2.43 20.43 -9.65
C TYR A 32 3.58 21.35 -10.09
N HIS A 33 3.39 22.06 -11.19
CA HIS A 33 4.34 23.08 -11.65
C HIS A 33 3.78 24.46 -11.32
N LEU A 34 4.43 25.16 -10.39
CA LEU A 34 4.07 26.51 -10.00
C LEU A 34 5.12 27.48 -10.55
N ASP A 35 4.67 28.37 -11.44
CA ASP A 35 5.49 29.42 -12.02
C ASP A 35 4.85 30.78 -11.75
N ILE A 36 5.67 31.76 -11.40
CA ILE A 36 5.27 33.16 -11.30
C ILE A 36 5.64 33.83 -12.61
N PHE A 37 4.76 34.68 -13.11
CA PHE A 37 5.00 35.45 -14.32
C PHE A 37 4.88 36.94 -14.02
N GLU A 38 5.70 37.73 -14.70
CA GLU A 38 5.56 39.17 -14.69
C GLU A 38 4.32 39.59 -15.48
N LEU A 39 3.56 40.52 -14.92
CA LEU A 39 2.46 41.11 -15.67
C LEU A 39 3.03 41.94 -16.82
N PRO A 40 2.48 41.81 -18.04
CA PRO A 40 2.91 42.64 -19.15
C PRO A 40 2.68 44.13 -18.83
N PRO A 41 3.46 45.04 -19.44
CA PRO A 41 3.34 46.47 -19.21
C PRO A 41 1.88 46.94 -19.34
N GLN A 42 1.36 47.50 -18.26
CA GLN A 42 -0.02 48.01 -18.23
C GLN A 42 -0.12 49.37 -18.91
N CYS A 43 -1.28 49.68 -19.48
CA CYS A 43 -1.57 50.97 -20.10
C CYS A 43 -1.35 52.14 -19.13
N LYS A 44 -0.56 53.13 -19.53
CA LYS A 44 -0.30 54.34 -18.73
C LYS A 44 -0.84 55.58 -19.44
N PRO A 45 -1.71 56.39 -18.80
CA PRO A 45 -2.13 57.66 -19.34
C PRO A 45 -0.99 58.68 -19.20
N MET A 46 -0.51 59.22 -20.31
CA MET A 46 0.50 60.30 -20.32
C MET A 46 0.06 61.42 -21.26
N LYS A 47 -0.14 62.62 -20.70
CA LYS A 47 -0.44 63.86 -21.45
C LYS A 47 -1.56 63.70 -22.50
N GLY A 48 -2.67 63.04 -22.13
CA GLY A 48 -3.84 62.84 -23.01
C GLY A 48 -3.77 61.63 -23.94
N TRP A 49 -2.67 60.86 -23.91
CA TRP A 49 -2.51 59.60 -24.64
C TRP A 49 -2.52 58.41 -23.69
N ILE A 50 -3.00 57.26 -24.17
CA ILE A 50 -2.85 55.97 -23.49
C ILE A 50 -1.73 55.23 -24.21
N ILE A 51 -0.61 55.01 -23.52
CA ILE A 51 0.56 54.34 -24.07
C ILE A 51 0.70 52.98 -23.38
N VAL A 52 0.97 51.95 -24.18
CA VAL A 52 1.28 50.59 -23.72
C VAL A 52 2.56 50.13 -24.41
N GLU A 53 3.48 49.57 -23.63
CA GLU A 53 4.68 48.94 -24.17
C GLU A 53 4.32 47.53 -24.61
N ILE A 54 4.60 47.21 -25.87
CA ILE A 54 4.36 45.88 -26.43
C ILE A 54 5.67 45.10 -26.32
N LEU A 55 5.70 44.11 -25.44
CA LEU A 55 6.78 43.15 -25.37
C LEU A 55 6.81 42.32 -26.66
N LYS A 56 8.00 42.12 -27.23
CA LYS A 56 8.18 41.26 -28.42
C LYS A 56 8.11 39.78 -28.10
N GLU A 57 8.34 39.42 -26.84
CA GLU A 57 8.31 38.07 -26.30
C GLU A 57 7.00 37.83 -25.50
N GLY A 58 6.69 36.56 -25.21
CA GLY A 58 5.50 36.17 -24.43
C GLY A 58 5.61 36.54 -22.95
N LEU A 59 4.82 35.89 -22.08
CA LEU A 59 4.93 36.11 -20.63
C LEU A 59 6.34 35.76 -20.15
N HIS A 60 6.98 36.69 -19.44
CA HIS A 60 8.27 36.50 -18.80
C HIS A 60 8.08 35.83 -17.44
N LYS A 61 8.85 34.77 -17.20
CA LYS A 61 8.87 34.08 -15.90
C LYS A 61 9.61 34.95 -14.89
N TYR A 62 8.98 35.17 -13.74
CA TYR A 62 9.59 35.85 -12.61
C TYR A 62 10.23 34.83 -11.67
N ILE A 63 11.49 35.06 -11.31
CA ILE A 63 12.23 34.18 -10.39
C ILE A 63 12.00 34.68 -8.97
N TYR A 64 11.53 33.78 -8.11
CA TYR A 64 11.29 34.07 -6.69
C TYR A 64 12.08 33.12 -5.78
N PRO A 65 12.88 33.65 -4.85
CA PRO A 65 13.25 35.06 -4.69
C PRO A 65 14.14 35.56 -5.85
N PRO A 66 14.24 36.88 -6.11
CA PRO A 66 15.05 37.42 -7.20
C PRO A 66 16.55 37.16 -6.99
N GLU A 67 17.25 36.68 -8.02
CA GLU A 67 18.68 36.36 -7.95
C GLU A 67 19.57 37.58 -7.64
N THR A 68 19.14 38.80 -8.00
CA THR A 68 19.91 40.05 -7.85
C THR A 68 19.71 40.75 -6.50
N ALA A 69 19.17 40.08 -5.49
CA ALA A 69 18.78 40.70 -4.22
C ALA A 69 19.86 40.66 -3.12
N GLU A 70 21.13 40.44 -3.47
CA GLU A 70 22.25 40.37 -2.52
C GLU A 70 22.42 41.64 -1.64
N ASP A 71 21.81 42.77 -2.02
CA ASP A 71 21.94 44.08 -1.33
C ASP A 71 20.78 44.45 -0.38
N LEU A 72 19.82 43.55 -0.09
CA LEU A 72 18.71 43.85 0.83
C LEU A 72 18.96 43.25 2.22
N GLU A 73 19.67 43.99 3.08
CA GLU A 73 19.88 43.69 4.52
C GLU A 73 18.59 43.76 5.38
N ALA A 74 17.41 43.53 4.80
CA ALA A 74 16.15 43.47 5.54
C ALA A 74 15.81 42.01 5.86
N GLU A 75 15.75 41.66 7.15
CA GLU A 75 15.06 40.44 7.60
C GLU A 75 13.64 40.43 6.97
N ASN A 76 13.35 39.42 6.14
CA ASN A 76 12.10 39.25 5.39
C ASN A 76 11.91 40.09 4.11
N ALA A 77 12.99 40.44 3.37
CA ALA A 77 12.84 41.08 2.05
C ALA A 77 11.92 40.30 1.08
N PHE A 78 11.83 38.98 1.22
CA PHE A 78 11.01 38.09 0.39
C PHE A 78 10.24 37.10 1.28
N PRO A 79 8.98 37.40 1.67
CA PRO A 79 8.20 36.52 2.53
C PRO A 79 7.76 35.23 1.80
N PRO A 80 7.64 34.08 2.47
CA PRO A 80 7.14 32.86 1.84
C PRO A 80 5.78 33.09 1.16
N ILE A 81 5.59 32.51 -0.03
CA ILE A 81 4.33 32.60 -0.76
C ILE A 81 3.39 31.50 -0.29
N GLU A 82 2.21 31.89 0.16
CA GLU A 82 1.15 30.95 0.51
C GLU A 82 0.50 30.39 -0.76
N VAL A 83 0.45 29.07 -0.85
CA VAL A 83 -0.16 28.32 -1.93
C VAL A 83 -1.30 27.48 -1.36
N THR A 84 -2.45 27.54 -2.02
CA THR A 84 -3.58 26.64 -1.73
C THR A 84 -3.90 25.79 -2.96
N LEU A 85 -3.87 24.48 -2.79
CA LEU A 85 -4.14 23.49 -3.84
C LEU A 85 -5.34 22.63 -3.45
N GLN A 86 -6.14 22.26 -4.45
CA GLN A 86 -7.15 21.23 -4.30
C GLN A 86 -6.55 19.87 -4.63
N VAL A 87 -6.56 18.96 -3.66
CA VAL A 87 -6.06 17.59 -3.83
C VAL A 87 -6.98 16.84 -4.81
N HIS A 88 -6.40 15.99 -5.65
CA HIS A 88 -7.14 15.24 -6.67
C HIS A 88 -8.07 14.18 -6.05
N GLU A 89 -9.32 14.07 -6.52
CA GLU A 89 -10.39 13.24 -5.90
C GLU A 89 -10.06 11.75 -5.81
N ASN A 90 -9.32 11.23 -6.78
CA ASN A 90 -8.97 9.80 -6.86
C ASN A 90 -7.84 9.37 -5.92
N VAL A 91 -7.21 10.30 -5.19
CA VAL A 91 -6.08 9.99 -4.31
C VAL A 91 -6.53 9.90 -2.86
N PHE A 92 -6.14 8.85 -2.17
CA PHE A 92 -6.43 8.63 -0.76
C PHE A 92 -5.21 8.98 0.08
N PHE A 93 -5.41 9.98 0.94
CA PHE A 93 -4.50 10.28 2.05
C PHE A 93 -5.11 9.79 3.36
N PHE A 94 -4.36 8.99 4.11
CA PHE A 94 -4.73 8.40 5.39
C PHE A 94 -4.26 9.24 6.57
N GLU A 95 -3.18 9.98 6.36
CA GLU A 95 -2.66 11.01 7.25
C GLU A 95 -2.66 12.35 6.50
N ASP A 96 -2.34 13.44 7.20
CA ASP A 96 -2.23 14.74 6.54
C ASP A 96 -1.12 14.68 5.47
N PRO A 97 -1.40 15.07 4.21
CA PRO A 97 -0.44 14.98 3.13
C PRO A 97 0.76 15.89 3.42
N MET A 98 1.95 15.36 3.21
CA MET A 98 3.18 16.15 3.23
C MET A 98 3.46 16.71 1.83
N VAL A 99 4.12 17.87 1.77
CA VAL A 99 4.52 18.49 0.51
C VAL A 99 6.02 18.34 0.36
N ALA A 100 6.46 17.98 -0.84
CA ALA A 100 7.87 17.95 -1.20
C ALA A 100 8.11 18.75 -2.48
N ARG A 101 9.26 19.41 -2.53
CA ARG A 101 9.74 20.17 -3.68
C ARG A 101 10.92 19.45 -4.33
N TRP A 102 10.97 19.48 -5.65
CA TRP A 102 12.08 18.92 -6.40
C TRP A 102 13.29 19.84 -6.29
N ASP A 103 14.41 19.27 -5.84
CA ASP A 103 15.73 19.88 -5.92
C ASP A 103 16.41 19.46 -7.23
N ALA A 104 16.63 20.42 -8.12
CA ALA A 104 17.25 20.16 -9.41
C ALA A 104 18.76 19.86 -9.31
N GLU A 105 19.45 20.41 -8.31
CA GLU A 105 20.88 20.20 -8.10
C GLU A 105 21.15 18.81 -7.53
N GLY A 106 20.46 18.48 -6.43
CA GLY A 106 20.54 17.16 -5.79
C GLY A 106 19.83 16.05 -6.58
N LYS A 107 18.89 16.40 -7.48
CA LYS A 107 18.01 15.46 -8.21
C LYS A 107 17.18 14.55 -7.29
N HIS A 108 16.62 15.14 -6.24
CA HIS A 108 15.77 14.44 -5.31
C HIS A 108 14.68 15.35 -4.73
N TRP A 109 13.72 14.75 -4.06
CA TRP A 109 12.66 15.48 -3.36
C TRP A 109 13.17 15.94 -1.99
N LYS A 110 12.85 17.18 -1.61
CA LYS A 110 13.15 17.77 -0.29
C LYS A 110 11.91 18.41 0.32
N THR A 111 11.83 18.41 1.65
CA THR A 111 10.77 19.14 2.39
C THR A 111 11.21 20.53 2.87
N HIS A 112 12.48 20.88 2.67
CA HIS A 112 13.03 22.19 3.07
C HIS A 112 12.44 23.35 2.26
N GLY A 113 12.25 24.50 2.92
CA GLY A 113 11.62 25.70 2.35
C GLY A 113 10.10 25.61 2.24
N ILE A 114 9.48 24.64 2.91
CA ILE A 114 8.03 24.44 3.02
C ILE A 114 7.64 24.57 4.49
N SER A 115 6.66 25.40 4.79
CA SER A 115 6.16 25.61 6.16
C SER A 115 4.64 25.82 6.18
N ASN A 116 4.06 25.89 7.38
CA ASN A 116 2.63 26.17 7.61
C ASN A 116 1.67 25.25 6.84
N VAL A 117 2.03 23.97 6.70
CA VAL A 117 1.19 22.98 5.99
C VAL A 117 -0.08 22.72 6.79
N THR A 118 -1.23 22.95 6.18
CA THR A 118 -2.55 22.71 6.77
C THR A 118 -3.47 22.04 5.76
N TYR A 119 -4.11 20.95 6.18
CA TYR A 119 -5.00 20.19 5.30
C TYR A 119 -6.45 20.20 5.82
N LYS A 120 -7.37 20.67 4.99
CA LYS A 120 -8.81 20.62 5.24
C LYS A 120 -9.41 19.41 4.53
N ALA A 121 -9.41 18.25 5.20
CA ALA A 121 -9.83 16.97 4.62
C ALA A 121 -11.24 16.97 4.00
N LYS A 122 -12.19 17.73 4.57
CA LYS A 122 -13.57 17.83 4.04
C LYS A 122 -13.64 18.51 2.68
N ASP A 123 -12.87 19.58 2.50
CA ASP A 123 -12.83 20.37 1.27
C ASP A 123 -11.72 19.91 0.31
N ARG A 124 -10.85 19.02 0.79
CA ARG A 124 -9.64 18.52 0.11
C ARG A 124 -8.71 19.67 -0.31
N LEU A 125 -8.64 20.70 0.53
CA LEU A 125 -7.80 21.87 0.33
C LEU A 125 -6.55 21.77 1.20
N LEU A 126 -5.40 21.86 0.55
CA LEU A 126 -4.08 21.88 1.18
C LEU A 126 -3.49 23.29 1.03
N THR A 127 -3.15 23.91 2.15
CA THR A 127 -2.51 25.23 2.18
C THR A 127 -1.14 25.12 2.82
N PHE A 128 -0.12 25.73 2.22
CA PHE A 128 1.26 25.73 2.71
C PHE A 128 2.01 26.96 2.21
N SER A 129 3.12 27.29 2.87
CA SER A 129 4.01 28.41 2.52
C SER A 129 5.27 27.89 1.83
N LEU A 130 5.67 28.56 0.74
CA LEU A 130 6.87 28.24 -0.05
C LEU A 130 7.87 29.39 -0.03
N GLU A 131 9.12 29.09 0.32
CA GLU A 131 10.23 30.04 0.20
C GLU A 131 10.77 30.13 -1.23
N THR A 132 10.81 29.00 -1.93
CA THR A 132 11.35 28.88 -3.31
C THR A 132 10.40 28.07 -4.18
N PHE A 133 10.32 28.44 -5.46
CA PHE A 133 9.44 27.80 -6.43
C PHE A 133 10.12 26.64 -7.14
N GLY A 134 9.33 25.67 -7.58
CA GLY A 134 9.79 24.51 -8.32
C GLY A 134 8.67 23.49 -8.50
N PRO A 135 8.96 22.35 -9.14
CA PRO A 135 8.04 21.22 -9.17
C PRO A 135 7.75 20.75 -7.75
N LEU A 136 6.47 20.54 -7.45
CA LEU A 136 5.98 20.09 -6.15
C LEU A 136 5.23 18.78 -6.32
N THR A 137 5.25 17.95 -5.28
CA THR A 137 4.42 16.75 -5.19
C THR A 137 3.87 16.63 -3.79
N LEU A 138 2.77 15.91 -3.65
CA LEU A 138 2.31 15.45 -2.35
C LEU A 138 2.91 14.09 -2.08
N ILE A 139 3.23 13.81 -0.81
CA ILE A 139 3.78 12.53 -0.39
C ILE A 139 3.02 11.97 0.82
N GLN A 140 3.04 10.65 0.95
CA GLN A 140 2.52 9.90 2.09
C GLN A 140 3.44 8.72 2.39
N ASP A 141 3.51 8.31 3.65
CA ASP A 141 4.18 7.07 4.05
C ASP A 141 3.58 5.84 3.31
N ASN A 142 4.46 5.05 2.68
CA ASN A 142 4.12 3.82 1.96
C ASN A 142 3.58 2.73 2.89
N HIS A 143 3.93 2.81 4.16
CA HIS A 143 3.66 1.82 5.20
C HIS A 143 2.54 2.26 6.12
N VAL A 144 1.80 3.32 5.79
CA VAL A 144 0.69 3.86 6.60
C VAL A 144 -0.38 2.81 6.95
N ASN A 145 -0.57 1.80 6.10
CA ASN A 145 -1.51 0.70 6.33
C ASN A 145 -0.85 -0.56 6.93
N MET A 146 0.42 -0.49 7.31
CA MET A 146 1.21 -1.59 7.86
C MET A 146 1.63 -1.27 9.30
N PRO A 147 1.72 -2.28 10.18
CA PRO A 147 1.36 -3.67 9.97
C PRO A 147 -0.17 -3.87 9.84
N TYR A 148 -0.60 -4.91 9.13
CA TYR A 148 -2.02 -5.23 9.03
C TYR A 148 -2.59 -5.71 10.37
N GLN A 149 -3.86 -5.42 10.61
CA GLN A 149 -4.60 -5.95 11.75
C GLN A 149 -5.03 -7.39 11.50
N SER A 150 -5.46 -7.70 10.26
CA SER A 150 -5.85 -9.04 9.86
C SER A 150 -5.83 -9.22 8.35
N TRP A 151 -5.67 -10.46 7.90
CA TRP A 151 -5.97 -10.86 6.53
C TRP A 151 -6.74 -12.18 6.52
N GLU A 152 -7.63 -12.33 5.54
CA GLU A 152 -8.49 -13.49 5.36
C GLU A 152 -8.65 -13.79 3.86
N LEU A 153 -8.55 -15.05 3.49
CA LEU A 153 -8.74 -15.54 2.13
C LEU A 153 -9.91 -16.52 2.15
N THR A 154 -11.03 -16.17 1.52
CA THR A 154 -12.26 -16.97 1.55
C THR A 154 -12.65 -17.41 0.14
N PRO A 155 -12.91 -18.70 -0.12
CA PRO A 155 -13.42 -19.15 -1.40
C PRO A 155 -14.83 -18.62 -1.64
N LEU A 156 -15.06 -18.12 -2.86
CA LEU A 156 -16.38 -17.77 -3.38
C LEU A 156 -16.83 -18.73 -4.49
N GLY A 157 -15.95 -19.64 -4.93
CA GLY A 157 -16.17 -20.62 -5.97
C GLY A 157 -14.85 -21.25 -6.42
N VAL A 158 -14.91 -22.21 -7.36
CA VAL A 158 -13.74 -23.02 -7.77
C VAL A 158 -12.54 -22.18 -8.24
N ASN A 159 -12.79 -21.13 -9.01
CA ASN A 159 -11.74 -20.23 -9.54
C ASN A 159 -11.96 -18.79 -9.09
N LYS A 160 -12.50 -18.61 -7.87
CA LYS A 160 -12.86 -17.30 -7.34
C LYS A 160 -12.69 -17.26 -5.83
N VAL A 161 -11.86 -16.35 -5.34
CA VAL A 161 -11.65 -16.10 -3.90
C VAL A 161 -11.78 -14.62 -3.57
N LEU A 162 -12.07 -14.34 -2.31
CA LEU A 162 -12.07 -13.02 -1.71
C LEU A 162 -10.89 -12.92 -0.74
N LEU A 163 -9.97 -12.01 -1.01
CA LEU A 163 -8.90 -11.63 -0.10
C LEU A 163 -9.31 -10.35 0.61
N THR A 164 -9.51 -10.43 1.91
CA THR A 164 -9.84 -9.28 2.77
C THR A 164 -8.61 -8.92 3.58
N VAL A 165 -8.13 -7.68 3.44
CA VAL A 165 -7.04 -7.12 4.24
C VAL A 165 -7.61 -6.02 5.10
N THR A 166 -7.44 -6.14 6.42
CA THR A 166 -7.86 -5.13 7.39
C THR A 166 -6.63 -4.48 7.99
N THR A 167 -6.61 -3.16 7.91
CA THR A 167 -5.52 -2.29 8.34
C THR A 167 -6.07 -1.29 9.35
N VAL A 168 -5.22 -0.41 9.89
CA VAL A 168 -5.66 0.61 10.86
C VAL A 168 -6.71 1.55 10.25
N PHE A 169 -6.55 1.92 8.98
CA PHE A 169 -7.41 2.93 8.34
C PHE A 169 -8.41 2.35 7.34
N ALA A 170 -8.12 1.17 6.78
CA ALA A 170 -8.89 0.61 5.68
C ALA A 170 -9.17 -0.88 5.84
N LYS A 171 -10.38 -1.27 5.42
CA LYS A 171 -10.72 -2.66 5.10
C LYS A 171 -10.90 -2.78 3.59
N ILE A 172 -10.02 -3.53 2.97
CA ILE A 172 -9.93 -3.69 1.52
C ILE A 172 -10.34 -5.11 1.16
N GLN A 173 -11.30 -5.24 0.26
CA GLN A 173 -11.77 -6.53 -0.25
C GLN A 173 -11.37 -6.67 -1.71
N ILE A 174 -10.54 -7.67 -2.01
CA ILE A 174 -10.00 -7.96 -3.33
C ILE A 174 -10.59 -9.27 -3.81
N GLN A 175 -11.33 -9.24 -4.91
CA GLN A 175 -11.80 -10.46 -5.55
C GLN A 175 -10.76 -10.92 -6.57
N ILE A 176 -10.30 -12.16 -6.43
CA ILE A 176 -9.40 -12.80 -7.39
C ILE A 176 -10.22 -13.83 -8.15
N LYS A 177 -10.27 -13.73 -9.47
CA LYS A 177 -10.98 -14.66 -10.34
C LYS A 177 -10.09 -14.98 -11.53
N GLU A 178 -9.83 -16.26 -11.75
CA GLU A 178 -8.93 -16.72 -12.81
C GLU A 178 -7.59 -15.97 -12.74
N ASN A 179 -7.18 -15.28 -13.80
CA ASN A 179 -5.95 -14.51 -13.88
C ASN A 179 -6.09 -13.00 -13.55
N LEU A 180 -7.21 -12.60 -12.94
CA LEU A 180 -7.56 -11.20 -12.72
C LEU A 180 -7.91 -10.91 -11.26
N CYS A 181 -7.67 -9.66 -10.87
CA CYS A 181 -8.01 -9.09 -9.58
C CYS A 181 -8.93 -7.88 -9.76
N MET A 182 -9.79 -7.66 -8.77
CA MET A 182 -10.72 -6.53 -8.75
C MET A 182 -10.89 -6.05 -7.31
N LEU A 183 -10.91 -4.73 -7.12
CA LEU A 183 -11.31 -4.13 -5.86
C LEU A 183 -12.83 -4.28 -5.74
N ALA A 184 -13.28 -5.13 -4.81
CA ALA A 184 -14.68 -5.45 -4.61
C ALA A 184 -15.37 -4.50 -3.62
N SER A 185 -14.65 -4.05 -2.60
CA SER A 185 -15.13 -3.06 -1.64
C SER A 185 -13.96 -2.38 -0.94
N LEU A 186 -14.13 -1.09 -0.63
CA LEU A 186 -13.21 -0.29 0.17
C LEU A 186 -13.98 0.40 1.28
N LYS A 187 -13.60 0.13 2.54
CA LYS A 187 -14.12 0.84 3.70
C LYS A 187 -12.99 1.58 4.38
N LEU A 188 -13.13 2.89 4.53
CA LEU A 188 -12.16 3.77 5.18
C LEU A 188 -12.72 4.24 6.51
N ASN A 189 -12.05 3.99 7.63
CA ASN A 189 -12.52 4.35 8.97
C ASN A 189 -13.99 3.94 9.24
N ASN A 190 -14.38 2.77 8.74
CA ASN A 190 -15.75 2.22 8.77
C ASN A 190 -16.81 2.94 7.91
N GLU A 191 -16.41 3.90 7.07
CA GLU A 191 -17.27 4.52 6.07
C GLU A 191 -17.00 3.93 4.68
N GLU A 192 -18.06 3.62 3.94
CA GLU A 192 -17.93 3.20 2.55
C GLU A 192 -17.55 4.41 1.68
N LYS A 193 -16.42 4.31 0.98
CA LYS A 193 -15.99 5.32 0.02
C LYS A 193 -15.88 4.69 -1.35
N PHE A 194 -16.50 5.36 -2.32
CA PHE A 194 -16.35 5.00 -3.71
C PHE A 194 -14.90 5.22 -4.16
N SER A 195 -14.34 4.21 -4.81
CA SER A 195 -13.06 4.32 -5.52
C SER A 195 -13.31 4.16 -7.01
N ILE A 196 -12.63 4.97 -7.83
CA ILE A 196 -12.65 4.82 -9.29
C ILE A 196 -12.12 3.44 -9.76
N LEU A 197 -11.43 2.70 -8.89
CA LEU A 197 -10.91 1.37 -9.14
C LEU A 197 -11.92 0.25 -8.83
N GLU A 198 -12.98 0.55 -8.07
CA GLU A 198 -13.96 -0.44 -7.65
C GLU A 198 -14.68 -1.04 -8.86
N GLY A 199 -14.81 -2.36 -8.88
CA GLY A 199 -15.47 -3.09 -9.98
C GLY A 199 -14.63 -3.28 -11.25
N LYS A 200 -13.40 -2.74 -11.32
CA LYS A 200 -12.52 -2.91 -12.50
C LYS A 200 -11.64 -4.14 -12.38
N TRP A 201 -11.74 -5.04 -13.35
CA TRP A 201 -10.88 -6.22 -13.47
C TRP A 201 -9.55 -5.88 -14.12
N MET A 202 -8.46 -6.27 -13.48
CA MET A 202 -7.09 -6.00 -13.92
C MET A 202 -6.20 -7.22 -13.69
N THR A 203 -5.05 -7.30 -14.37
CA THR A 203 -4.03 -8.30 -14.02
C THR A 203 -3.44 -7.97 -12.64
N PRO A 204 -2.90 -8.94 -11.88
CA PRO A 204 -2.36 -8.69 -10.54
C PRO A 204 -1.35 -7.54 -10.48
N VAL A 205 -0.42 -7.47 -11.45
CA VAL A 205 0.58 -6.39 -11.51
C VAL A 205 -0.08 -5.03 -11.74
N SER A 206 -0.95 -4.93 -12.75
CA SER A 206 -1.67 -3.68 -13.04
C SER A 206 -2.56 -3.25 -11.88
N PHE A 207 -3.17 -4.21 -11.17
CA PHE A 207 -3.99 -3.98 -10.00
C PHE A 207 -3.19 -3.39 -8.84
N ILE A 208 -2.03 -3.99 -8.52
CA ILE A 208 -1.11 -3.50 -7.49
C ILE A 208 -0.63 -2.08 -7.82
N THR A 209 -0.21 -1.84 -9.07
CA THR A 209 0.23 -0.51 -9.52
C THR A 209 -0.89 0.51 -9.39
N ALA A 210 -2.10 0.19 -9.87
CA ALA A 210 -3.25 1.10 -9.79
C ALA A 210 -3.62 1.44 -8.33
N LEU A 211 -3.59 0.47 -7.42
CA LEU A 211 -3.84 0.72 -5.99
C LEU A 211 -2.77 1.63 -5.37
N LYS A 212 -1.49 1.43 -5.72
CA LYS A 212 -0.40 2.30 -5.25
C LYS A 212 -0.54 3.73 -5.77
N GLU A 213 -0.91 3.92 -7.04
CA GLU A 213 -1.08 5.24 -7.65
C GLU A 213 -2.20 6.07 -7.00
N VAL A 214 -3.24 5.43 -6.48
CA VAL A 214 -4.32 6.10 -5.74
C VAL A 214 -4.01 6.25 -4.24
N GLY A 215 -2.84 5.83 -3.76
CA GLY A 215 -2.46 5.93 -2.35
C GLY A 215 -2.94 4.78 -1.46
N LEU A 216 -3.63 3.77 -2.01
CA LEU A 216 -4.04 2.55 -1.29
C LEU A 216 -2.88 1.55 -1.24
N ASN A 217 -1.81 1.91 -0.55
CA ASN A 217 -0.64 1.04 -0.44
C ASN A 217 -0.83 0.01 0.69
N ILE A 218 -0.99 -1.25 0.30
CA ILE A 218 -1.02 -2.43 1.17
C ILE A 218 -0.05 -3.52 0.68
N PHE A 219 0.97 -3.13 -0.08
CA PHE A 219 1.88 -4.09 -0.69
C PHE A 219 3.32 -3.73 -0.32
N PRO A 220 3.96 -4.47 0.59
CA PRO A 220 5.32 -4.18 1.03
C PRO A 220 6.30 -4.18 -0.15
N SER A 221 7.36 -3.39 -0.01
CA SER A 221 8.53 -3.43 -0.87
C SER A 221 9.64 -4.25 -0.19
N GLY A 222 10.71 -4.57 -0.92
CA GLY A 222 11.88 -5.24 -0.35
C GLY A 222 12.53 -4.49 0.82
N HIS A 223 12.35 -3.16 0.88
CA HIS A 223 12.89 -2.30 1.95
C HIS A 223 11.90 -2.01 3.06
N SER A 224 10.66 -2.52 3.00
CA SER A 224 9.64 -2.28 4.03
C SER A 224 10.11 -2.67 5.43
N HIS A 225 11.07 -3.59 5.50
CA HIS A 225 11.58 -4.08 6.76
C HIS A 225 12.37 -3.10 7.61
N PHE A 226 12.81 -2.00 7.01
CA PHE A 226 13.43 -0.89 7.74
C PHE A 226 12.42 0.07 8.38
N TYR A 227 11.16 0.06 7.92
CA TYR A 227 10.14 1.05 8.33
C TYR A 227 9.02 0.43 9.17
N VAL A 228 8.76 -0.87 9.01
CA VAL A 228 7.71 -1.58 9.74
C VAL A 228 8.33 -2.61 10.69
N PHE A 229 7.97 -2.53 11.97
CA PHE A 229 8.40 -3.51 12.95
C PHE A 229 7.50 -4.76 12.92
N ILE A 230 7.90 -5.79 12.18
CA ILE A 230 7.27 -7.12 12.19
C ILE A 230 8.30 -8.23 12.36
N ASN A 231 7.82 -9.42 12.68
CA ASN A 231 8.63 -10.62 12.76
C ASN A 231 8.78 -11.23 11.37
N TYR A 232 9.87 -10.85 10.69
CA TYR A 232 10.19 -11.31 9.34
C TYR A 232 10.30 -12.83 9.28
N LYS A 233 9.66 -13.41 8.27
CA LYS A 233 9.77 -14.83 7.96
C LYS A 233 10.77 -15.04 6.84
N ASP A 234 11.34 -16.23 6.80
CA ASP A 234 12.26 -16.58 5.73
C ASP A 234 11.46 -16.66 4.42
N ALA A 235 11.88 -15.90 3.40
CA ALA A 235 11.14 -15.77 2.14
C ALA A 235 10.82 -17.12 1.46
N LEU A 236 11.72 -18.11 1.59
CA LEU A 236 11.49 -19.47 1.07
C LEU A 236 10.35 -20.20 1.80
N VAL A 237 10.22 -20.00 3.11
CA VAL A 237 9.16 -20.61 3.93
C VAL A 237 7.82 -19.98 3.58
N GLU A 238 7.75 -18.65 3.48
CA GLU A 238 6.54 -17.93 3.04
C GLU A 238 6.09 -18.36 1.65
N MET A 239 7.02 -18.38 0.69
CA MET A 239 6.72 -18.80 -0.68
C MET A 239 6.17 -20.23 -0.73
N LYS A 240 6.76 -21.17 0.02
CA LYS A 240 6.25 -22.55 0.09
C LYS A 240 4.87 -22.61 0.74
N ALA A 241 4.62 -21.85 1.81
CA ALA A 241 3.34 -21.79 2.49
C ALA A 241 2.25 -21.21 1.58
N TYR A 242 2.48 -20.04 0.98
CA TYR A 242 1.52 -19.36 0.11
C TYR A 242 1.18 -20.14 -1.15
N ARG A 243 2.15 -20.86 -1.75
CA ARG A 243 1.86 -21.77 -2.88
C ARG A 243 0.88 -22.88 -2.49
N GLN A 244 1.06 -23.44 -1.29
CA GLN A 244 0.20 -24.50 -0.79
C GLN A 244 -1.19 -23.97 -0.38
N MET A 245 -1.26 -22.77 0.19
CA MET A 245 -2.52 -22.10 0.47
C MET A 245 -3.28 -21.78 -0.83
N ALA A 246 -2.58 -21.26 -1.84
CA ALA A 246 -3.17 -20.96 -3.15
C ALA A 246 -3.76 -22.21 -3.82
N LEU A 247 -3.07 -23.35 -3.75
CA LEU A 247 -3.55 -24.63 -4.27
C LEU A 247 -4.88 -25.06 -3.63
N LEU A 248 -5.06 -24.81 -2.34
CA LEU A 248 -6.24 -25.23 -1.57
C LEU A 248 -7.32 -24.15 -1.47
N SER A 249 -7.02 -22.93 -1.92
CA SER A 249 -7.93 -21.78 -1.91
C SER A 249 -9.28 -21.98 -2.61
N PRO A 250 -9.50 -22.92 -3.56
CA PRO A 250 -10.83 -23.22 -4.10
C PRO A 250 -11.85 -23.74 -3.08
N ALA A 251 -11.38 -24.39 -2.01
CA ALA A 251 -12.24 -25.12 -1.06
C ALA A 251 -11.95 -24.78 0.42
N PHE A 252 -10.80 -24.17 0.71
CA PHE A 252 -10.40 -23.82 2.07
C PHE A 252 -10.29 -22.31 2.23
N ALA A 253 -10.85 -21.82 3.33
CA ALA A 253 -10.60 -20.47 3.80
C ALA A 253 -9.35 -20.45 4.68
N PHE A 254 -8.56 -19.39 4.53
CA PHE A 254 -7.35 -19.14 5.30
C PHE A 254 -7.45 -17.82 6.03
N GLY A 255 -6.77 -17.70 7.17
CA GLY A 255 -6.66 -16.43 7.87
C GLY A 255 -5.37 -16.29 8.65
N TRP A 256 -5.03 -15.04 8.95
CA TRP A 256 -3.90 -14.70 9.79
C TRP A 256 -4.02 -15.31 11.20
N SER A 257 -2.87 -15.46 11.88
CA SER A 257 -2.80 -15.90 13.27
C SER A 257 -1.92 -14.97 14.08
N ARG A 258 -2.33 -14.63 15.31
CA ARG A 258 -1.53 -13.78 16.21
C ARG A 258 -0.23 -14.45 16.65
N TRP A 259 -0.17 -15.77 16.57
CA TRP A 259 0.98 -16.57 16.99
C TRP A 259 2.22 -16.34 16.12
N ASN A 260 2.08 -15.75 14.92
CA ASN A 260 3.22 -15.37 14.09
C ASN A 260 4.15 -14.35 14.77
N LEU A 261 3.64 -13.54 15.71
CA LEU A 261 4.43 -12.60 16.51
C LEU A 261 5.40 -13.31 17.47
N LYS A 262 5.05 -14.53 17.92
CA LYS A 262 5.84 -15.33 18.86
C LYS A 262 6.69 -16.39 18.17
N CYS A 263 6.31 -16.82 16.97
CA CYS A 263 7.05 -17.80 16.18
C CYS A 263 8.32 -17.21 15.56
N ASN A 264 9.39 -17.99 15.44
CA ASN A 264 10.61 -17.56 14.74
C ASN A 264 10.40 -17.36 13.23
N SER A 265 11.42 -16.90 12.51
CA SER A 265 11.36 -16.61 11.07
C SER A 265 11.07 -17.85 10.20
N THR A 266 11.44 -19.04 10.67
CA THR A 266 11.30 -20.31 9.93
C THR A 266 9.89 -20.93 9.99
N ARG A 267 8.97 -20.33 10.75
CA ARG A 267 7.65 -20.90 11.07
C ARG A 267 6.53 -19.91 10.75
N VAL A 268 5.54 -20.39 10.01
CA VAL A 268 4.33 -19.64 9.64
C VAL A 268 3.11 -20.34 10.24
N VAL A 269 2.29 -19.61 10.98
CA VAL A 269 1.05 -20.12 11.57
C VAL A 269 -0.15 -19.47 10.89
N PHE A 270 -1.17 -20.24 10.53
CA PHE A 270 -2.37 -19.70 9.92
C PHE A 270 -3.61 -20.51 10.30
N LYS A 271 -4.77 -19.85 10.24
CA LYS A 271 -6.08 -20.48 10.39
C LYS A 271 -6.46 -21.18 9.09
N VAL A 272 -7.07 -22.34 9.20
CA VAL A 272 -7.64 -23.12 8.11
C VAL A 272 -9.05 -23.54 8.48
N SER A 273 -9.99 -23.40 7.55
CA SER A 273 -11.33 -23.98 7.66
C SER A 273 -11.80 -24.41 6.28
N GLU A 274 -12.40 -25.59 6.20
CA GLU A 274 -13.11 -25.98 4.98
C GLU A 274 -14.29 -25.03 4.77
N HIS A 275 -14.48 -24.58 3.53
CA HIS A 275 -15.55 -23.64 3.19
C HIS A 275 -16.24 -24.11 1.91
N LEU A 276 -17.34 -24.85 2.10
CA LEU A 276 -18.26 -25.21 1.04
C LEU A 276 -19.26 -24.06 0.91
N ALA A 277 -19.33 -23.45 -0.28
CA ALA A 277 -20.02 -22.19 -0.59
C ALA A 277 -21.56 -22.15 -0.37
N VAL A 278 -22.13 -23.07 0.43
CA VAL A 278 -23.58 -23.31 0.55
C VAL A 278 -24.17 -22.75 1.83
N GLU A 279 -23.40 -22.50 2.89
CA GLU A 279 -23.95 -21.96 4.14
C GLU A 279 -23.51 -20.52 4.38
N GLU A 280 -24.45 -19.69 4.84
CA GLU A 280 -24.14 -18.36 5.38
C GLU A 280 -22.96 -18.48 6.33
N PRO A 281 -22.01 -17.52 6.33
CA PRO A 281 -20.83 -17.59 7.17
C PRO A 281 -21.27 -17.71 8.62
N THR A 282 -21.19 -18.92 9.16
CA THR A 282 -21.31 -19.14 10.60
C THR A 282 -20.27 -18.24 11.25
N GLN A 283 -20.67 -17.45 12.24
CA GLN A 283 -19.84 -16.38 12.81
C GLN A 283 -18.51 -16.88 13.38
N ASN A 284 -18.34 -18.19 13.54
CA ASN A 284 -17.06 -18.87 13.79
C ASN A 284 -17.11 -20.27 13.15
N PRO A 285 -16.61 -20.47 11.92
CA PRO A 285 -16.32 -21.82 11.47
C PRO A 285 -15.26 -22.41 12.42
N ASP A 286 -15.26 -23.74 12.64
CA ASP A 286 -14.26 -24.46 13.46
C ASP A 286 -12.86 -24.33 12.84
N SER A 287 -12.27 -23.15 12.99
CA SER A 287 -11.00 -22.79 12.38
C SER A 287 -9.89 -23.50 13.12
N THR A 288 -9.12 -24.27 12.38
CA THR A 288 -8.00 -25.04 12.89
C THR A 288 -6.70 -24.27 12.67
N LEU A 289 -5.83 -24.24 13.67
CA LEU A 289 -4.49 -23.68 13.52
C LEU A 289 -3.51 -24.71 12.97
N LEU A 290 -2.88 -24.35 11.86
CA LEU A 290 -1.79 -25.10 11.27
C LEU A 290 -0.49 -24.30 11.37
N MET A 291 0.61 -25.00 11.65
CA MET A 291 1.95 -24.43 11.59
C MET A 291 2.74 -25.09 10.46
N PHE A 292 3.26 -24.27 9.56
CA PHE A 292 4.16 -24.66 8.48
C PHE A 292 5.61 -24.34 8.87
N SER A 293 6.50 -25.31 8.72
CA SER A 293 7.94 -25.18 8.97
C SER A 293 8.74 -25.94 7.92
N ASP A 294 9.48 -25.23 7.05
CA ASP A 294 10.28 -25.73 5.91
C ASP A 294 9.69 -26.87 5.03
N ALA A 295 9.55 -28.07 5.59
CA ALA A 295 8.99 -29.27 4.96
C ALA A 295 8.04 -30.07 5.89
N ARG A 296 7.51 -29.46 6.94
CA ARG A 296 6.60 -30.08 7.92
C ARG A 296 5.43 -29.19 8.23
N ILE A 297 4.25 -29.80 8.29
CA ILE A 297 3.00 -29.17 8.69
C ILE A 297 2.41 -29.95 9.83
N GLN A 298 1.93 -29.23 10.82
CA GLN A 298 1.29 -29.78 12.00
C GLN A 298 0.04 -29.00 12.37
N ARG A 299 -0.94 -29.73 12.88
CA ARG A 299 -2.10 -29.15 13.56
C ARG A 299 -1.72 -28.82 14.99
N LEU A 300 -1.90 -27.57 15.39
CA LEU A 300 -1.62 -27.13 16.76
C LEU A 300 -2.77 -27.55 17.69
N LYS A 301 -2.43 -27.90 18.93
CA LYS A 301 -3.42 -28.14 20.00
C LYS A 301 -4.07 -26.84 20.51
N ILE A 302 -3.34 -25.73 20.39
CA ILE A 302 -3.80 -24.40 20.80
C ILE A 302 -4.77 -23.80 19.78
N ASP A 303 -5.50 -22.81 20.24
CA ASP A 303 -6.38 -21.95 19.44
C ASP A 303 -5.93 -20.48 19.52
N GLU A 304 -6.71 -19.58 18.92
CA GLU A 304 -6.45 -18.13 18.99
C GLU A 304 -6.74 -17.54 20.37
N TYR A 305 -7.38 -18.25 21.30
CA TYR A 305 -7.74 -17.75 22.63
C TYR A 305 -6.80 -18.23 23.75
N SER A 306 -5.94 -19.20 23.44
CA SER A 306 -4.98 -19.80 24.37
C SER A 306 -4.01 -18.76 24.94
N GLU A 307 -3.66 -18.84 26.22
CA GLU A 307 -2.84 -17.80 26.86
C GLU A 307 -1.38 -17.80 26.39
N VAL A 308 -0.84 -18.99 26.11
CA VAL A 308 0.58 -19.21 25.81
C VAL A 308 0.73 -19.93 24.47
N PHE A 309 1.73 -19.51 23.70
CA PHE A 309 2.09 -20.19 22.46
C PHE A 309 2.65 -21.58 22.77
N SER A 310 2.16 -22.60 22.08
CA SER A 310 2.64 -23.97 22.17
C SER A 310 2.72 -24.56 20.77
N ASP A 311 3.85 -25.21 20.46
CA ASP A 311 4.05 -25.98 19.24
C ASP A 311 3.68 -27.45 19.40
N THR A 312 2.92 -27.78 20.45
CA THR A 312 2.38 -29.12 20.65
C THR A 312 1.35 -29.48 19.58
N ILE A 313 1.56 -30.65 18.97
CA ILE A 313 0.65 -31.23 18.01
C ILE A 313 -0.66 -31.57 18.72
N LYS A 314 -1.79 -31.41 18.02
CA LYS A 314 -3.07 -31.92 18.49
C LYS A 314 -3.02 -33.44 18.61
N GLU A 315 -3.55 -33.97 19.71
CA GLU A 315 -3.68 -35.41 19.94
C GLU A 315 -4.39 -36.06 18.74
N GLU A 316 -3.92 -37.26 18.34
CA GLU A 316 -4.41 -38.03 17.18
C GLU A 316 -4.12 -37.43 15.80
N THR A 317 -3.21 -36.44 15.68
CA THR A 317 -2.74 -35.95 14.37
C THR A 317 -1.25 -36.20 14.15
N GLU A 318 -0.87 -36.39 12.89
CA GLU A 318 0.52 -36.59 12.47
C GLU A 318 1.10 -35.34 11.78
N PHE A 319 2.41 -35.37 11.53
CA PHE A 319 3.07 -34.37 10.70
C PHE A 319 3.00 -34.77 9.23
N HIS A 320 2.75 -33.80 8.36
CA HIS A 320 2.75 -34.03 6.92
C HIS A 320 3.78 -33.16 6.22
N SER A 321 4.27 -33.63 5.08
CA SER A 321 5.24 -32.89 4.26
C SER A 321 4.62 -31.71 3.50
N THR A 322 3.32 -31.80 3.19
CA THR A 322 2.57 -30.75 2.50
C THR A 322 1.17 -30.58 3.05
N LEU A 323 0.61 -29.40 2.81
CA LEU A 323 -0.69 -28.95 3.30
C LEU A 323 -1.80 -29.74 2.66
N TYR A 324 -1.61 -30.12 1.39
CA TYR A 324 -2.49 -31.00 0.67
C TYR A 324 -2.68 -32.36 1.39
N HIS A 325 -1.59 -32.97 1.87
CA HIS A 325 -1.68 -34.23 2.61
C HIS A 325 -2.30 -34.04 4.00
N MET A 326 -1.91 -32.97 4.71
CA MET A 326 -2.48 -32.63 6.02
C MET A 326 -4.00 -32.44 5.95
N VAL A 327 -4.47 -31.75 4.90
CA VAL A 327 -5.88 -31.41 4.74
C VAL A 327 -6.69 -32.61 4.28
N LYS A 328 -6.09 -33.55 3.53
CA LYS A 328 -6.75 -34.78 3.10
C LYS A 328 -7.25 -35.65 4.26
N ASP A 329 -6.64 -35.53 5.44
CA ASP A 329 -7.07 -36.28 6.62
C ASP A 329 -8.44 -35.84 7.16
N PHE A 330 -8.89 -34.63 6.83
CA PHE A 330 -10.16 -34.07 7.33
C PHE A 330 -11.03 -33.41 6.26
N ALA A 331 -10.57 -33.27 5.02
CA ALA A 331 -11.32 -32.66 3.92
C ALA A 331 -12.45 -33.57 3.45
N SER A 332 -13.60 -32.98 3.11
CA SER A 332 -14.65 -33.69 2.40
C SER A 332 -14.25 -34.08 0.96
N GLU A 333 -14.93 -35.09 0.40
CA GLU A 333 -14.74 -35.46 -1.02
C GLU A 333 -15.06 -34.29 -1.96
N GLU A 334 -16.09 -33.50 -1.65
CA GLU A 334 -16.49 -32.32 -2.43
C GLU A 334 -15.37 -31.26 -2.45
N ALA A 335 -14.71 -31.00 -1.32
CA ALA A 335 -13.58 -30.08 -1.27
C ALA A 335 -12.42 -30.55 -2.15
N MET A 336 -12.13 -31.86 -2.15
CA MET A 336 -11.07 -32.44 -2.98
C MET A 336 -11.40 -32.37 -4.48
N GLU A 337 -12.66 -32.55 -4.86
CA GLU A 337 -13.11 -32.34 -6.25
C GLU A 337 -12.96 -30.88 -6.69
N LYS A 338 -13.29 -29.90 -5.84
CA LYS A 338 -13.08 -28.48 -6.13
C LYS A 338 -11.60 -28.12 -6.32
N ILE A 339 -10.73 -28.69 -5.49
CA ILE A 339 -9.28 -28.48 -5.63
C ILE A 339 -8.79 -29.03 -6.98
N SER A 340 -9.20 -30.25 -7.33
CA SER A 340 -8.76 -30.90 -8.58
C SER A 340 -9.31 -30.27 -9.86
N SER A 341 -10.45 -29.58 -9.80
CA SER A 341 -11.07 -28.88 -10.93
C SER A 341 -10.60 -27.42 -11.10
N SER A 342 -9.74 -26.93 -10.22
CA SER A 342 -9.24 -25.54 -10.26
C SER A 342 -8.24 -25.30 -11.39
N SER A 343 -8.23 -24.06 -11.89
CA SER A 343 -7.33 -23.62 -12.97
C SER A 343 -5.95 -23.26 -12.41
N CYS A 344 -4.89 -23.64 -13.13
CA CYS A 344 -3.52 -23.24 -12.77
C CYS A 344 -3.31 -21.72 -12.78
N GLN A 345 -4.01 -20.99 -13.65
CA GLN A 345 -3.92 -19.52 -13.72
C GLN A 345 -4.53 -18.85 -12.48
N PHE A 346 -5.57 -19.47 -11.94
CA PHE A 346 -6.19 -19.04 -10.70
C PHE A 346 -5.25 -19.23 -9.51
N ILE A 347 -4.66 -20.42 -9.39
CA ILE A 347 -3.69 -20.72 -8.33
C ILE A 347 -2.50 -19.75 -8.38
N ASP A 348 -1.98 -19.48 -9.59
CA ASP A 348 -0.86 -18.54 -9.78
C ASP A 348 -1.23 -17.12 -9.33
N SER A 349 -2.44 -16.64 -9.66
CA SER A 349 -2.89 -15.30 -9.28
C SER A 349 -3.12 -15.16 -7.78
N VAL A 350 -3.69 -16.18 -7.13
CA VAL A 350 -3.83 -16.20 -5.66
C VAL A 350 -2.45 -16.21 -5.00
N CYS A 351 -1.53 -17.06 -5.48
CA CYS A 351 -0.16 -17.11 -4.96
C CYS A 351 0.56 -15.77 -5.14
N HIS A 352 0.41 -15.12 -6.29
CA HIS A 352 1.00 -13.82 -6.57
C HIS A 352 0.47 -12.74 -5.62
N MET A 353 -0.85 -12.69 -5.41
CA MET A 353 -1.44 -11.72 -4.48
C MET A 353 -1.02 -11.98 -3.03
N LEU A 354 -0.98 -13.24 -2.58
CA LEU A 354 -0.49 -13.59 -1.24
C LEU A 354 0.98 -13.22 -1.03
N LEU A 355 1.83 -13.40 -2.05
CA LEU A 355 3.24 -12.99 -2.00
C LEU A 355 3.45 -11.47 -2.05
N SER A 356 2.43 -10.73 -2.49
CA SER A 356 2.53 -9.28 -2.66
C SER A 356 2.07 -8.52 -1.41
N ILE A 357 1.40 -9.18 -0.47
CA ILE A 357 0.75 -8.57 0.70
C ILE A 357 1.55 -8.87 1.96
#